data_AF-A0A7Z9JEY6-F1
#
_entry.id   AF-A0A7Z9JEY6-F1
#
_cell.length_a   1.000
_cell.length_b   1.000
_cell.length_c   1.000
_cell.angle_alpha   90.00
_cell.angle_beta   90.00
_cell.angle_gamma   90.00
#
_symmetry.space_group_name_H-M   'P 1'
#
loop_
_entity.id
_entity.type
_entity.pdbx_description
1 polymer ?
#
loop_
_entity_poly.entity_id
_entity_poly.type
_entity_poly.pdbx_seq_one_letter_code
_entity_poly.pdbx_strand_id
1 'polypeptide(L)'
;MREHRKLIKHKTNNLFLCYDGDTVKNNIPIAFTFTGEDFKQCRRSVNKQTTREFLPPLPGDRYPSKKRPLNERWSARHFSLQKIFEMVNETHATKIDLDWYHDLSTFDGYREYLGSDYLIVTPEKGLTTPHEYVKLPYSEGEEE
;
A
#
# COMPACT_ATOMS: atom_id res chain seq x y z
N MET A 1 15.49 -4.87 -3.95
CA MET A 1 14.87 -3.65 -3.36
C MET A 1 15.84 -2.52 -3.00
N ARG A 2 17.00 -2.74 -2.35
CA ARG A 2 17.97 -1.65 -2.05
C ARG A 2 18.45 -0.91 -3.31
N GLU A 3 18.69 -1.65 -4.39
CA GLU A 3 19.11 -1.12 -5.69
C GLU A 3 18.09 -0.14 -6.29
N HIS A 4 16.80 -0.44 -6.11
CA HIS A 4 15.70 0.40 -6.62
C HIS A 4 15.31 1.53 -5.66
N ARG A 5 16.04 1.76 -4.56
CA ARG A 5 15.68 2.79 -3.56
C ARG A 5 15.56 4.19 -4.16
N LYS A 6 16.39 4.52 -5.16
CA LYS A 6 16.31 5.80 -5.89
C LYS A 6 15.02 5.92 -6.69
N LEU A 7 14.57 4.82 -7.30
CA LEU A 7 13.31 4.74 -8.05
C LEU A 7 12.11 4.83 -7.10
N ILE A 8 12.15 4.12 -5.97
CA ILE A 8 11.11 4.18 -4.92
C ILE A 8 10.95 5.61 -4.37
N LYS A 9 12.05 6.33 -4.20
CA LYS A 9 12.05 7.71 -3.67
C LYS A 9 11.66 8.76 -4.72
N HIS A 10 11.33 8.37 -5.95
CA HIS A 10 11.01 9.33 -6.99
C HIS A 10 9.75 10.13 -6.61
N LYS A 11 9.78 11.46 -6.80
CA LYS A 11 8.69 12.33 -6.32
C LYS A 11 7.46 12.31 -7.23
N THR A 12 7.66 12.07 -8.52
CA THR A 12 6.61 12.22 -9.54
C THR A 12 6.22 10.92 -10.23
N ASN A 13 7.08 9.90 -10.16
CA ASN A 13 6.90 8.69 -10.94
C ASN A 13 6.65 7.55 -9.97
N ASN A 14 5.61 6.78 -10.27
CA ASN A 14 5.25 5.62 -9.49
C ASN A 14 6.11 4.42 -9.88
N LEU A 15 6.31 3.52 -8.93
CA LEU A 15 6.99 2.26 -9.12
C LEU A 15 5.99 1.14 -8.87
N PHE A 16 5.87 0.22 -9.81
CA PHE A 16 5.09 -1.00 -9.62
C PHE A 16 6.04 -2.18 -9.65
N LEU A 17 5.94 -3.04 -8.65
CA LEU A 17 6.43 -4.39 -8.81
C LEU A 17 5.37 -5.17 -9.59
N CYS A 18 5.83 -6.06 -10.45
CA CYS A 18 5.00 -6.91 -11.29
C CYS A 18 5.42 -8.36 -11.10
N TYR A 19 4.50 -9.29 -11.31
CA TYR A 19 4.80 -10.72 -11.39
C TYR A 19 3.96 -11.30 -12.52
N ASP A 20 4.58 -11.96 -13.49
CA ASP A 20 3.93 -12.43 -14.73
C ASP A 20 3.12 -11.33 -15.47
N GLY A 21 3.58 -10.08 -15.41
CA GLY A 21 2.90 -8.92 -15.98
C GLY A 21 1.73 -8.39 -15.15
N ASP A 22 1.37 -9.07 -14.06
CA ASP A 22 0.33 -8.65 -13.14
C ASP A 22 0.84 -7.66 -12.09
N THR A 23 -0.03 -6.71 -11.72
CA THR A 23 0.27 -5.66 -10.74
C THR A 23 -0.82 -5.59 -9.66
N VAL A 24 -0.71 -4.64 -8.73
CA VAL A 24 -1.77 -4.36 -7.74
C VAL A 24 -3.15 -4.09 -8.36
N LYS A 25 -3.20 -3.59 -9.61
CA LYS A 25 -4.46 -3.38 -10.32
C LYS A 25 -5.15 -4.68 -10.76
N ASN A 26 -4.44 -5.80 -10.76
CA ASN A 26 -5.00 -7.12 -11.04
C ASN A 26 -5.42 -7.85 -9.77
N ASN A 27 -5.64 -7.09 -8.68
CA ASN A 27 -6.07 -7.60 -7.39
C ASN A 27 -5.06 -8.51 -6.68
N ILE A 28 -3.79 -8.41 -7.06
CA ILE A 28 -2.70 -9.15 -6.42
C ILE A 28 -2.03 -8.25 -5.38
N PRO A 29 -1.83 -8.70 -4.12
CA PRO A 29 -1.17 -7.89 -3.10
C PRO A 29 0.35 -7.83 -3.35
N ILE A 30 0.74 -7.02 -4.33
CA ILE A 30 2.12 -6.72 -4.72
C ILE A 30 2.46 -5.26 -4.34
N ALA A 31 3.72 -5.02 -3.98
CA ALA A 31 4.15 -3.68 -3.56
C ALA A 31 4.21 -2.70 -4.74
N PHE A 32 3.81 -1.46 -4.47
CA PHE A 32 3.88 -0.36 -5.41
C PHE A 32 4.04 0.95 -4.64
N THR A 33 4.39 2.02 -5.34
CA THR A 33 4.38 3.39 -4.81
C THR A 33 3.31 4.21 -5.52
N PHE A 34 2.77 5.19 -4.81
CA PHE A 34 1.84 6.16 -5.39
C PHE A 34 2.03 7.52 -4.72
N THR A 35 1.72 8.58 -5.44
CA THR A 35 1.91 9.96 -4.98
C THR A 35 0.74 10.44 -4.11
N GLY A 36 0.92 11.60 -3.47
CA GLY A 36 -0.17 12.26 -2.74
C GLY A 36 -1.36 12.66 -3.62
N GLU A 37 -1.17 12.84 -4.93
CA GLU A 37 -2.27 13.12 -5.85
C GLU A 37 -3.03 11.83 -6.20
N ASP A 38 -2.31 10.73 -6.45
CA ASP A 38 -2.92 9.41 -6.64
C ASP A 38 -3.79 9.02 -5.43
N PHE A 39 -3.32 9.30 -4.20
CA PHE A 39 -4.10 9.10 -2.99
C PHE A 39 -5.44 9.83 -3.03
N LYS A 40 -5.43 11.12 -3.40
CA LYS A 40 -6.64 11.93 -3.48
C LYS A 40 -7.59 11.40 -4.55
N GLN A 41 -7.07 10.99 -5.71
CA GLN A 41 -7.86 10.46 -6.81
C GLN A 41 -8.52 9.12 -6.43
N CYS A 42 -7.75 8.18 -5.90
CA CYS A 42 -8.26 6.90 -5.41
C CYS A 42 -9.31 7.10 -4.33
N ARG A 43 -9.02 7.95 -3.33
CA ARG A 43 -9.98 8.27 -2.25
C ARG A 43 -11.28 8.87 -2.79
N ARG A 44 -11.21 9.80 -3.76
CA ARG A 44 -12.40 10.39 -4.40
C ARG A 44 -13.21 9.33 -5.15
N SER A 45 -12.55 8.44 -5.89
CA SER A 45 -13.21 7.35 -6.60
C SER A 45 -13.92 6.40 -5.64
N VAL A 46 -13.22 5.89 -4.61
CA VAL A 46 -13.79 5.01 -3.59
C VAL A 46 -14.97 5.67 -2.88
N ASN A 47 -14.85 6.94 -2.49
CA ASN A 47 -15.92 7.68 -1.82
C ASN A 47 -17.15 7.96 -2.70
N LYS A 48 -16.99 7.98 -4.03
CA LYS A 48 -18.10 8.13 -4.98
C LYS A 48 -18.86 6.80 -5.12
N GLN A 49 -18.16 5.68 -5.05
CA GLN A 49 -18.72 4.35 -5.25
C GLN A 49 -19.23 3.71 -3.95
N THR A 50 -18.72 4.14 -2.80
CA THR A 50 -19.10 3.57 -1.51
C THR A 50 -20.49 3.97 -1.07
N THR A 51 -21.19 3.04 -0.41
CA THR A 51 -22.44 3.34 0.26
C THR A 51 -22.17 4.01 1.61
N ARG A 52 -23.05 4.95 1.98
CA ARG A 52 -23.01 5.65 3.27
C ARG A 52 -24.10 5.13 4.19
N GLU A 53 -24.21 5.69 5.39
CA GLU A 53 -25.28 5.32 6.33
C GLU A 53 -26.67 5.67 5.78
N PHE A 54 -26.79 6.73 4.98
CA PHE A 54 -28.06 7.25 4.49
C PHE A 54 -28.24 7.03 2.98
N LEU A 55 -29.51 6.93 2.57
CA LEU A 55 -29.90 7.01 1.16
C LEU A 55 -29.71 8.45 0.64
N PRO A 56 -29.51 8.65 -0.67
CA PRO A 56 -29.51 10.01 -1.22
C PRO A 56 -30.85 10.72 -0.92
N PRO A 57 -30.83 12.04 -0.68
CA PRO A 57 -32.04 12.81 -0.42
C PRO A 57 -32.98 12.74 -1.63
N LEU A 58 -34.29 12.72 -1.38
CA LEU A 58 -35.31 12.76 -2.43
C LEU A 58 -35.39 14.19 -3.01
N PRO A 59 -35.91 14.36 -4.25
CA PRO A 59 -36.15 15.68 -4.81
C PRO A 59 -37.09 16.49 -3.91
N GLY A 60 -36.56 17.56 -3.29
CA GLY A 60 -37.30 18.41 -2.34
C GLY A 60 -36.80 18.34 -0.89
N ASP A 61 -36.01 17.31 -0.54
CA ASP A 61 -35.45 17.17 0.81
C ASP A 61 -34.08 17.86 0.93
N ARG A 62 -33.90 18.69 1.97
CA ARG A 62 -32.59 19.31 2.28
C ARG A 62 -31.60 18.31 2.89
N TYR A 63 -32.08 17.27 3.59
CA TYR A 63 -31.26 16.30 4.30
C TYR A 63 -31.73 14.86 4.08
N PRO A 64 -30.83 13.87 4.11
CA PRO A 64 -31.18 12.45 4.04
C PRO A 64 -32.00 11.99 5.26
N SER A 65 -33.22 11.53 5.01
CA SER A 65 -34.15 11.09 6.07
C SER A 65 -34.09 9.58 6.33
N LYS A 66 -33.79 8.77 5.30
CA LYS A 66 -33.82 7.30 5.38
C LYS A 66 -32.42 6.69 5.49
N LYS A 67 -32.21 5.88 6.53
CA LYS A 67 -31.00 5.06 6.70
C LYS A 67 -31.05 3.83 5.80
N ARG A 68 -29.88 3.40 5.31
CA ARG A 68 -29.70 2.10 4.63
C ARG A 68 -29.73 0.94 5.64
N PRO A 69 -30.08 -0.29 5.23
CA PRO A 69 -29.94 -1.45 6.10
C PRO A 69 -28.45 -1.71 6.40
N LEU A 70 -28.16 -2.30 7.56
CA LEU A 70 -26.80 -2.34 8.13
C LEU A 70 -25.78 -3.05 7.21
N ASN A 71 -26.23 -4.10 6.54
CA ASN A 71 -25.47 -4.91 5.57
C ASN A 71 -25.08 -4.11 4.30
N GLU A 72 -25.83 -3.08 3.94
CA GLU A 72 -25.57 -2.27 2.75
C GLU A 72 -24.75 -1.02 3.06
N ARG A 73 -24.41 -0.74 4.32
CA ARG A 73 -23.63 0.44 4.71
C ARG A 73 -22.13 0.18 4.54
N TRP A 74 -21.39 1.24 4.17
CA TRP A 74 -19.93 1.22 4.10
C TRP A 74 -19.37 0.10 3.22
N SER A 75 -19.95 -0.06 2.02
CA SER A 75 -19.59 -1.11 1.07
C SER A 75 -18.10 -1.12 0.66
N ALA A 76 -17.37 -0.04 0.90
CA ALA A 76 -15.93 0.05 0.62
C ALA A 76 -15.11 -1.01 1.35
N ARG A 77 -15.61 -1.57 2.47
CA ARG A 77 -14.95 -2.64 3.22
C ARG A 77 -14.76 -3.94 2.42
N HIS A 78 -15.57 -4.12 1.37
CA HIS A 78 -15.54 -5.30 0.51
C HIS A 78 -15.00 -5.01 -0.88
N PHE A 79 -14.35 -3.85 -1.08
CA PHE A 79 -13.76 -3.51 -2.37
C PHE A 79 -12.46 -4.26 -2.58
N SER A 80 -12.26 -4.75 -3.81
CA SER A 80 -11.00 -5.35 -4.26
C SER A 80 -9.90 -4.30 -4.41
N LEU A 81 -8.63 -4.72 -4.38
CA LEU A 81 -7.49 -3.83 -4.57
C LEU A 81 -7.52 -3.17 -5.94
N GLN A 82 -7.92 -3.92 -6.97
CA GLN A 82 -8.16 -3.41 -8.32
C GLN A 82 -9.08 -2.18 -8.30
N LYS A 83 -10.21 -2.27 -7.59
CA LYS A 83 -11.20 -1.21 -7.51
C LYS A 83 -10.73 -0.01 -6.70
N ILE A 84 -9.92 -0.24 -5.66
CA ILE A 84 -9.38 0.82 -4.81
C ILE A 84 -8.30 1.61 -5.54
N PHE A 85 -7.42 0.92 -6.27
CA PHE A 85 -6.24 1.48 -6.91
C PHE A 85 -6.38 1.70 -8.42
N GLU A 86 -7.59 1.58 -8.96
CA GLU A 86 -7.91 1.82 -10.38
C GLU A 86 -7.34 3.16 -10.88
N MET A 87 -7.48 4.19 -10.05
CA MET A 87 -7.09 5.58 -10.38
C MET A 87 -5.61 5.89 -10.15
N VAL A 88 -4.76 4.92 -9.78
CA VAL A 88 -3.32 5.18 -9.64
C VAL A 88 -2.72 5.43 -11.02
N ASN A 89 -1.94 6.50 -11.16
CA ASN A 89 -1.31 6.86 -12.42
C ASN A 89 -0.18 5.89 -12.81
N GLU A 90 -0.22 5.39 -14.05
CA GLU A 90 0.78 4.51 -14.66
C GLU A 90 1.57 5.14 -15.82
N THR A 91 1.20 6.34 -16.29
CA THR A 91 1.71 6.90 -17.57
C THR A 91 3.23 7.05 -17.64
N HIS A 92 3.89 7.33 -16.50
CA HIS A 92 5.34 7.41 -16.38
C HIS A 92 5.88 6.47 -15.30
N ALA A 93 5.14 5.41 -15.01
CA ALA A 93 5.52 4.50 -13.94
C ALA A 93 6.62 3.54 -14.39
N THR A 94 7.55 3.25 -13.48
CA THR A 94 8.55 2.21 -13.68
C THR A 94 7.98 0.87 -13.20
N LYS A 95 8.07 -0.15 -14.05
CA LYS A 95 7.65 -1.51 -13.72
C LYS A 95 8.89 -2.37 -13.51
N ILE A 96 8.91 -3.13 -12.42
CA ILE A 96 9.99 -4.07 -12.09
C ILE A 96 9.37 -5.45 -11.94
N ASP A 97 9.74 -6.35 -12.83
CA ASP A 97 9.31 -7.74 -12.74
C ASP A 97 10.08 -8.45 -11.62
N LEU A 98 9.34 -9.21 -10.82
CA LEU A 98 9.87 -10.03 -9.73
C LEU A 98 10.13 -11.45 -10.22
N ASP A 99 11.26 -12.02 -9.79
CA ASP A 99 11.62 -13.41 -10.14
C ASP A 99 10.68 -14.43 -9.48
N TRP A 100 10.10 -14.09 -8.33
CA TRP A 100 9.17 -14.94 -7.61
C TRP A 100 8.18 -14.11 -6.77
N TYR A 101 6.98 -14.65 -6.61
CA TYR A 101 5.91 -14.06 -5.81
C TYR A 101 5.02 -15.16 -5.24
N HIS A 102 4.62 -15.02 -3.98
CA HIS A 102 3.61 -15.88 -3.35
C HIS A 102 2.55 -15.01 -2.69
N ASP A 103 1.28 -15.30 -2.95
CA ASP A 103 0.17 -14.66 -2.25
C ASP A 103 -0.03 -15.31 -0.88
N LEU A 104 0.31 -14.57 0.17
CA LEU A 104 0.16 -15.00 1.56
C LEU A 104 -1.19 -14.59 2.18
N SER A 105 -2.13 -14.07 1.37
CA SER A 105 -3.47 -13.70 1.84
C SER A 105 -4.33 -14.90 2.24
N THR A 106 -4.00 -16.09 1.71
CA THR A 106 -4.69 -17.35 1.98
C THR A 106 -3.79 -18.34 2.71
N PHE A 107 -4.38 -19.23 3.50
CA PHE A 107 -3.64 -20.28 4.20
C PHE A 107 -2.96 -21.26 3.23
N ASP A 108 -3.61 -21.54 2.09
CA ASP A 108 -3.05 -22.41 1.08
C ASP A 108 -1.83 -21.78 0.40
N GLY A 109 -1.89 -20.49 0.06
CA GLY A 109 -0.73 -19.78 -0.49
C GLY A 109 0.44 -19.68 0.51
N TYR A 110 0.14 -19.55 1.80
CA TYR A 110 1.16 -19.63 2.85
C TYR A 110 1.82 -21.02 2.93
N ARG A 111 1.03 -22.10 2.82
CA ARG A 111 1.57 -23.47 2.81
C ARG A 111 2.42 -23.74 1.59
N GLU A 112 2.01 -23.25 0.44
CA GLU A 112 2.78 -23.35 -0.81
C GLU A 112 4.13 -22.64 -0.66
N TYR A 113 4.14 -21.43 -0.10
CA TYR A 113 5.37 -20.72 0.22
C TYR A 113 6.26 -21.50 1.19
N LEU A 114 5.72 -22.08 2.27
CA LEU A 114 6.50 -22.88 3.22
C LEU A 114 7.06 -24.18 2.62
N GLY A 115 6.39 -24.75 1.61
CA GLY A 115 6.86 -25.92 0.89
C GLY A 115 7.82 -25.61 -0.25
N SER A 116 8.01 -24.32 -0.58
CA SER A 116 8.92 -23.87 -1.63
C SER A 116 10.37 -23.83 -1.16
N ASP A 117 11.30 -23.76 -2.12
CA ASP A 117 12.73 -23.61 -1.85
C ASP A 117 13.15 -22.16 -1.53
N TYR A 118 12.20 -21.22 -1.49
CA TYR A 118 12.49 -19.79 -1.30
C TYR A 118 12.75 -19.45 0.17
N LEU A 119 13.98 -19.06 0.47
CA LEU A 119 14.41 -18.63 1.80
C LEU A 119 14.45 -17.11 1.94
N ILE A 120 13.76 -16.59 2.95
CA ILE A 120 13.94 -15.20 3.40
C ILE A 120 15.13 -15.18 4.37
N VAL A 121 16.26 -14.65 3.88
CA VAL A 121 17.48 -14.53 4.69
C VAL A 121 17.37 -13.33 5.62
N THR A 122 17.88 -13.47 6.85
CA THR A 122 17.99 -12.35 7.78
C THR A 122 18.80 -11.22 7.15
N PRO A 123 18.33 -9.96 7.22
CA PRO A 123 19.10 -8.83 6.73
C PRO A 123 20.46 -8.71 7.43
N GLU A 124 21.38 -8.00 6.79
CA GLU A 124 22.69 -7.65 7.34
C GLU A 124 22.59 -7.15 8.80
N LYS A 125 23.49 -7.62 9.68
CA LYS A 125 23.45 -7.33 11.13
C LYS A 125 23.31 -5.83 11.44
N GLY A 126 23.97 -4.95 10.70
CA GLY A 126 23.87 -3.50 10.90
C GLY A 126 22.46 -2.91 10.72
N LEU A 127 21.52 -3.64 10.10
CA LEU A 127 20.10 -3.25 10.00
C LEU A 127 19.23 -3.77 11.15
N THR A 128 19.71 -4.79 11.87
CA THR A 128 18.97 -5.45 12.97
C THR A 128 19.51 -5.06 14.34
N THR A 129 20.72 -4.49 14.39
CA THR A 129 21.29 -3.92 15.61
C THR A 129 20.49 -2.70 16.06
N PRO A 130 20.28 -2.53 17.37
CA PRO A 130 19.70 -1.30 17.90
C PRO A 130 20.57 -0.09 17.52
N HIS A 131 19.92 1.04 17.25
CA HIS A 131 20.63 2.29 16.99
C HIS A 131 21.22 2.81 18.30
N GLU A 132 22.52 2.62 18.48
CA GLU A 132 23.26 3.21 19.59
C GLU A 132 23.56 4.69 19.26
N TYR A 133 23.03 5.62 20.06
CA TYR A 133 23.43 7.02 19.97
C TYR A 133 24.94 7.12 20.26
N VAL A 134 25.67 7.84 19.41
CA VAL A 134 27.11 8.09 19.58
C VAL A 134 27.35 8.70 20.97
N LYS A 135 28.36 8.21 21.70
CA LYS A 135 28.78 8.78 22.98
C LYS A 135 28.98 10.29 22.83
N LEU A 136 28.24 11.08 23.60
CA LEU A 136 28.47 12.52 23.72
C LEU A 136 29.93 12.72 24.13
N PRO A 137 30.74 13.49 23.39
CA PRO A 137 32.08 13.85 23.85
C PRO A 137 31.89 14.79 25.05
N TYR A 138 32.07 14.25 26.26
CA TYR A 138 32.33 15.09 27.42
C TYR A 138 33.73 15.66 27.23
N SER A 139 33.83 16.95 26.96
CA SER A 139 35.08 17.69 27.10
C SER A 139 35.34 17.87 28.60
N GLU A 140 36.10 16.95 29.20
CA GLU A 140 36.72 17.20 30.50
C GLU A 140 37.82 18.26 30.28
N GLY A 141 37.57 19.51 30.66
CA GLY A 141 38.60 20.55 30.61
C GLY A 141 38.07 21.98 30.56
N GLU A 142 37.38 22.42 31.61
CA GLU A 142 37.51 23.80 32.09
C GLU A 142 37.97 23.71 33.55
N GLU A 143 39.28 23.59 33.74
CA GLU A 143 39.94 23.86 35.02
C GLU A 143 39.92 25.40 35.22
N GLU A 144 39.21 25.87 36.26
CA GLU A 144 39.28 27.24 36.79
C GLU A 144 40.56 27.48 37.62
#